data_AF-A0A355W449-F1
#
_entry.id   AF-A0A355W449-F1
#
_cell.length_a   1.000
_cell.length_b   1.000
_cell.length_c   1.000
_cell.angle_alpha   90.00
_cell.angle_beta   90.00
_cell.angle_gamma   90.00
#
_symmetry.space_group_name_H-M   'P 1'
#
loop_
_entity.id
_entity.type
_entity.pdbx_description
1 polymer ?
#
loop_
_entity_poly.entity_id
_entity_poly.type
_entity_poly.pdbx_seq_one_letter_code
_entity_poly.pdbx_strand_id
1 'polypeptide(L)' 'MGEIRMTGEIRTDYDCEVSGLPSERWGEAVFQIGDEEIVLEVSVEEDVIVAIMAGDAVWKGTLKGLKELLKGEIRAR' A
#
# COMPACT_ATOMS: atom_id res chain seq x y z
N MET A 1 -16.07 -18.05 18.55
CA MET A 1 -15.28 -16.93 18.01
C MET A 1 -14.16 -17.54 17.19
N GLY A 2 -14.33 -17.68 15.88
CA GLY A 2 -13.21 -18.06 15.02
C GLY A 2 -12.17 -16.95 15.12
N GLU A 3 -10.90 -17.31 15.33
CA GLU A 3 -9.81 -16.33 15.42
C GLU A 3 -9.81 -15.47 14.16
N ILE A 4 -9.87 -14.13 14.32
CA ILE A 4 -9.54 -13.23 13.23
C ILE A 4 -8.07 -13.51 12.89
N ARG A 5 -7.84 -14.14 11.74
CA ARG A 5 -6.50 -14.45 11.24
C ARG A 5 -6.19 -13.48 10.11
N MET A 6 -5.08 -12.76 10.28
CA MET A 6 -4.54 -11.84 9.31
C MET A 6 -3.17 -12.35 8.85
N THR A 7 -2.90 -12.29 7.56
CA THR A 7 -1.55 -12.49 7.00
C THR A 7 -1.06 -11.19 6.39
N GLY A 8 0.23 -10.92 6.53
CA GLY A 8 0.89 -9.74 5.95
C GLY A 8 2.06 -10.16 5.08
N GLU A 9 2.19 -9.53 3.93
CA GLU A 9 3.26 -9.76 2.96
C GLU A 9 3.84 -8.41 2.51
N ILE A 10 5.16 -8.32 2.38
CA ILE A 10 5.85 -7.19 1.77
C ILE A 10 6.51 -7.71 0.51
N ARG A 11 6.22 -7.09 -0.63
CA ARG A 11 6.84 -7.40 -1.93
C ARG A 11 7.60 -6.18 -2.41
N THR A 12 8.75 -6.39 -3.03
CA THR A 12 9.49 -5.32 -3.71
C THR A 12 9.85 -5.76 -5.12
N ASP A 13 10.34 -4.83 -5.93
CA ASP A 13 10.86 -5.12 -7.28
C ASP A 13 11.95 -6.23 -7.32
N TYR A 14 12.49 -6.63 -6.16
CA TYR A 14 13.57 -7.61 -6.06
C TYR A 14 13.34 -8.81 -5.12
N ASP A 15 12.15 -8.98 -4.51
CA ASP A 15 11.76 -10.11 -3.63
C ASP A 15 12.93 -10.90 -2.98
N CYS A 16 13.76 -10.20 -2.20
CA CYS A 16 14.88 -10.80 -1.47
C CYS A 16 14.42 -11.22 -0.07
N GLU A 17 13.92 -12.46 -0.01
CA GLU A 17 13.42 -13.17 1.16
C GLU A 17 13.94 -12.66 2.51
N VAL A 18 13.02 -12.05 3.27
CA VAL A 18 13.09 -11.87 4.72
C VAL A 18 14.22 -10.94 5.22
N SER A 19 13.78 -9.72 5.57
CA SER A 19 14.43 -8.65 6.35
C SER A 19 15.42 -7.72 5.61
N GLY A 20 14.98 -6.49 5.34
CA GLY A 20 15.87 -5.39 4.89
C GLY A 20 15.91 -5.13 3.37
N LEU A 21 14.83 -5.44 2.66
CA LEU A 21 14.68 -5.36 1.20
C LEU A 21 15.09 -4.00 0.61
N PRO A 22 16.16 -3.90 -0.19
CA PRO A 22 16.35 -2.77 -1.08
C PRO A 22 15.33 -2.85 -2.21
N SER A 23 14.60 -1.76 -2.44
CA SER A 23 13.78 -1.59 -3.64
C SER A 23 14.29 -0.39 -4.42
N GLU A 24 14.44 -0.52 -5.73
CA GLU A 24 14.87 0.61 -6.55
C GLU A 24 13.71 1.58 -6.76
N ARG A 25 12.52 1.06 -7.11
CA ARG A 25 11.41 1.91 -7.57
C ARG A 25 10.03 1.44 -7.16
N TRP A 26 9.85 0.26 -6.58
CA TRP A 26 8.52 -0.24 -6.24
C TRP A 26 8.52 -1.16 -5.03
N GLY A 27 7.49 -1.05 -4.19
CA GLY A 27 7.17 -2.03 -3.17
C GLY A 27 5.72 -1.92 -2.73
N GLU A 28 5.14 -3.04 -2.30
CA GLU A 28 3.79 -3.11 -1.77
C GLU A 28 3.72 -3.90 -0.46
N ALA A 29 2.77 -3.50 0.39
CA ALA A 29 2.37 -4.24 1.58
C ALA A 29 0.95 -4.75 1.40
N VAL A 30 0.77 -6.07 1.48
CA VAL A 30 -0.53 -6.74 1.34
C VAL A 30 -0.94 -7.31 2.69
N PHE A 31 -2.14 -6.99 3.14
CA PHE A 31 -2.78 -7.55 4.33
C PHE A 31 -4.03 -8.30 3.92
N GLN A 32 -4.09 -9.59 4.19
CA GLN A 32 -5.31 -10.39 4.00
C GLN A 32 -5.99 -10.68 5.33
N ILE A 33 -7.31 -10.51 5.37
CA ILE A 33 -8.14 -10.62 6.57
C ILE A 33 -9.43 -11.36 6.19
N GLY A 34 -9.45 -12.68 6.37
CA GLY A 34 -10.57 -13.49 5.85
C GLY A 34 -10.66 -13.38 4.33
N ASP A 35 -11.77 -12.84 3.82
CA ASP A 35 -11.99 -12.60 2.38
C ASP A 35 -11.66 -11.16 1.95
N GLU A 36 -11.21 -10.31 2.89
CA GLU A 36 -10.82 -8.92 2.61
C GLU A 36 -9.33 -8.80 2.34
N GLU A 37 -8.95 -7.88 1.46
CA GLU A 37 -7.57 -7.55 1.14
C GLU A 37 -7.35 -6.04 1.21
N ILE A 38 -6.27 -5.64 1.89
CA ILE A 38 -5.79 -4.26 1.94
C ILE A 38 -4.38 -4.23 1.36
N VAL A 39 -4.15 -3.42 0.34
CA VAL A 39 -2.84 -3.23 -0.29
C VAL A 39 -2.40 -1.78 -0.20
N LEU A 40 -1.16 -1.56 0.23
CA LEU A 40 -0.45 -0.28 0.13
C LEU A 40 0.70 -0.44 -0.85
N GLU A 41 0.58 0.13 -2.04
CA GLU A 41 1.64 0.19 -3.04
C GLU A 41 2.36 1.55 -2.97
N VAL A 42 3.68 1.54 -3.05
CA VAL A 42 4.51 2.72 -3.25
C VAL A 42 5.42 2.50 -4.45
N SER A 43 5.43 3.45 -5.38
CA SER A 43 6.36 3.46 -6.49
C SER A 43 7.03 4.81 -6.67
N VAL A 44 8.22 4.82 -7.27
CA VAL A 44 9.02 6.01 -7.54
C VAL A 44 9.25 6.11 -9.04
N GLU A 45 8.60 7.09 -9.64
CA GLU A 45 8.79 7.46 -11.05
C GLU A 45 9.49 8.84 -11.12
N GLU A 46 8.86 9.84 -11.74
CA GLU A 46 9.27 11.25 -11.58
C GLU A 46 8.90 11.80 -10.19
N ASP A 47 7.79 11.30 -9.63
CA ASP A 47 7.28 11.58 -8.29
C ASP A 47 7.09 10.28 -7.49
N VAL A 48 6.99 10.38 -6.16
CA VAL A 48 6.56 9.26 -5.31
C VAL A 48 5.05 9.08 -5.46
N ILE A 49 4.64 7.92 -5.95
CA ILE A 49 3.25 7.51 -6.13
C ILE A 49 2.89 6.55 -4.99
N VAL A 50 1.67 6.70 -4.48
CA VAL A 50 1.09 5.83 -3.46
C VAL A 50 -0.27 5.35 -3.95
N ALA A 51 -0.55 4.06 -3.82
CA ALA A 51 -1.87 3.49 -4.00
C ALA A 51 -2.32 2.75 -2.74
N ILE A 52 -3.58 2.93 -2.35
CA ILE A 52 -4.24 2.25 -1.23
C ILE A 52 -5.46 1.55 -1.81
N MET A 53 -5.49 0.23 -1.70
CA MET A 53 -6.59 -0.62 -2.14
C MET A 53 -7.16 -1.31 -0.91
N ALA A 54 -8.47 -1.24 -0.70
CA ALA A 54 -9.18 -1.89 0.39
C ALA A 54 -10.44 -2.54 -0.18
N GLY A 55 -10.31 -3.79 -0.64
CA GLY A 55 -11.37 -4.47 -1.39
C GLY A 55 -11.74 -3.73 -2.67
N ASP A 56 -12.96 -3.20 -2.72
CA ASP A 56 -13.50 -2.46 -3.86
C ASP A 56 -13.15 -0.96 -3.88
N ALA A 57 -12.61 -0.43 -2.77
CA ALA A 57 -12.20 0.97 -2.67
C ALA A 57 -10.73 1.15 -3.04
N VAL A 58 -10.45 2.07 -3.98
CA VAL A 58 -9.08 2.35 -4.45
C VAL A 58 -8.81 3.84 -4.47
N TRP A 59 -7.68 4.22 -3.87
CA TRP A 59 -7.09 5.54 -4.01
C TRP A 59 -5.68 5.42 -4.60
N LYS A 60 -5.34 6.26 -5.59
CA LYS A 60 -3.98 6.34 -6.15
C LYS A 60 -3.64 7.80 -6.46
N GLY A 61 -2.44 8.22 -6.08
CA GLY A 61 -1.97 9.59 -6.32
C GLY A 61 -0.53 9.80 -5.85
N THR A 62 -0.06 11.04 -5.91
CA THR A 62 1.28 11.38 -5.41
C THR A 62 1.31 11.38 -3.88
N LEU A 63 2.49 11.19 -3.28
CA LEU A 63 2.69 11.32 -1.83
C LEU A 63 2.27 12.70 -1.32
N LYS A 64 2.44 13.76 -2.13
CA LYS A 64 1.94 15.09 -1.82
C LYS A 64 0.40 15.10 -1.74
N GLY A 65 -0.27 14.53 -2.75
CA GLY A 65 -1.72 14.41 -2.76
C GLY A 65 -2.26 13.59 -1.58
N LEU A 66 -1.56 12.52 -1.19
CA LEU A 66 -1.93 11.76 0.01
C LEU A 66 -1.82 12.61 1.29
N LYS A 67 -0.75 13.39 1.45
CA LYS A 67 -0.57 14.29 2.59
C LYS A 67 -1.68 15.34 2.67
N GLU A 68 -2.04 15.93 1.53
CA GLU A 68 -3.12 16.91 1.43
C GLU A 68 -4.48 16.25 1.78
N LEU A 69 -4.74 15.04 1.28
CA LEU A 69 -5.93 14.26 1.62
C LEU A 69 -6.02 13.96 3.13
N LEU A 70 -4.93 13.49 3.75
CA LEU A 70 -4.88 13.17 5.18
C LEU A 70 -5.05 14.39 6.08
N LYS A 71 -4.65 15.57 5.62
CA LYS A 71 -4.89 16.84 6.31
C LYS A 71 -6.30 17.40 6.10
N GLY A 72 -7.12 16.74 5.28
CA GLY A 72 -8.43 17.24 4.86
C GLY A 72 -8.35 18.44 3.91
N GLU A 73 -7.18 18.71 3.33
CA GLU A 73 -6.96 19.77 2.34
C GLU A 73 -7.53 19.36 0.97
N ILE A 74 -7.81 18.06 0.76
CA ILE A 74 -8.49 17.50 -0.42
C ILE A 74 -9.54 16.48 0.04
N ARG A 75 -10.69 16.41 -0.65
CA ARG A 75 -11.69 15.34 -0.43
C ARG A 75 -11.25 14.06 -1.12
N ALA A 76 -11.33 12.93 -0.40
CA ALA A 76 -11.24 11.60 -1.02
C ALA A 76 -12.26 11.49 -2.16
N ARG A 77 -11.83 10.93 -3.29
CA ARG A 77 -12.69 10.63 -4.44
C ARG A 77 -13.35 9.29 -4.26
#